data_AF-A0A830DAC1-F1
#
_entry.id   AF-A0A830DAC1-F1
#
_cell.length_a   1.000
_cell.length_b   1.000
_cell.length_c   1.000
_cell.angle_alpha   90.00
_cell.angle_beta   90.00
_cell.angle_gamma   90.00
#
_symmetry.space_group_name_H-M   'P 1'
#
loop_
_entity.id
_entity.type
_entity.pdbx_description
1 polymer ?
#
loop_
_entity_poly.entity_id
_entity_poly.type
_entity_poly.pdbx_seq_one_letter_code
_entity_poly.pdbx_strand_id
1 'polypeptide(L)' 'FERWWNKFDLKSKLTYARDRLIECYLWGAAFNFEPQYSYVRTIVAKNTQMVSIMDDTYDNYATLKEAQLLTDVLERYGV' A
#
# COMPACT_ATOMS: atom_id res chain seq x y z
N PHE A 1 -6.50 -10.43 6.06
CA PHE A 1 -5.67 -9.48 5.31
C PHE A 1 -5.67 -9.82 3.81
N GLU A 2 -5.22 -11.01 3.43
CA GLU A 2 -5.22 -11.49 2.03
C GLU A 2 -6.55 -11.34 1.29
N ARG A 3 -7.69 -11.74 1.89
CA ARG A 3 -9.03 -11.55 1.29
C ARG A 3 -9.34 -10.09 0.93
N TRP A 4 -8.86 -9.14 1.73
CA TRP A 4 -9.05 -7.71 1.46
C TRP A 4 -8.21 -7.27 0.26
N TRP A 5 -6.97 -7.76 0.16
CA TRP A 5 -6.09 -7.47 -0.98
C TRP A 5 -6.64 -8.02 -2.29
N ASN A 6 -7.05 -9.30 -2.28
CA ASN A 6 -7.57 -9.96 -3.47
C ASN A 6 -8.88 -9.32 -3.98
N LYS A 7 -9.63 -8.61 -3.13
CA LYS A 7 -10.86 -7.91 -3.54
C LYS A 7 -10.61 -6.79 -4.55
N PHE A 8 -9.47 -6.11 -4.48
CA PHE A 8 -9.18 -5.00 -5.39
C PHE A 8 -8.57 -5.47 -6.72
N ASP A 9 -8.05 -6.70 -6.74
CA ASP A 9 -7.35 -7.29 -7.87
C ASP A 9 -6.26 -6.36 -8.44
N LEU A 10 -5.50 -5.72 -7.53
CA LEU A 10 -4.46 -4.77 -7.93
C LEU A 10 -3.27 -5.47 -8.58
N LYS A 11 -3.05 -6.75 -8.27
CA LYS A 11 -1.98 -7.56 -8.89
C LYS A 11 -2.17 -7.70 -10.40
N SER A 12 -3.41 -7.83 -10.88
CA SER A 12 -3.69 -7.91 -12.31
C SER A 12 -3.70 -6.52 -12.98
N LYS A 13 -4.12 -5.48 -12.26
CA LYS A 13 -4.23 -4.11 -12.78
C LYS A 13 -2.90 -3.36 -12.79
N LEU A 14 -2.05 -3.61 -11.81
CA LEU A 14 -0.76 -2.97 -11.60
C LEU A 14 0.31 -4.06 -11.67
N THR A 15 0.48 -4.64 -12.85
CA THR A 15 1.42 -5.76 -13.07
C THR A 15 2.88 -5.39 -12.80
N TYR A 16 3.18 -4.09 -12.75
CA TYR A 16 4.48 -3.55 -12.38
C TYR A 16 4.71 -3.52 -10.86
N ALA A 17 3.65 -3.41 -10.05
CA ALA A 17 3.76 -3.19 -8.61
C ALA A 17 4.00 -4.52 -7.89
N ARG A 18 4.89 -4.50 -6.90
CA ARG A 18 5.27 -5.73 -6.18
C ARG A 18 4.19 -6.16 -5.18
N ASP A 19 3.93 -7.46 -5.15
CA ASP A 19 3.02 -8.09 -4.20
C ASP A 19 3.75 -8.38 -2.88
N ARG A 20 3.66 -7.44 -1.93
CA ARG A 20 4.45 -7.43 -0.68
C ARG A 20 3.64 -7.82 0.54
N LEU A 21 2.57 -8.62 0.38
CA LEU A 21 1.64 -8.93 1.46
C LEU A 21 2.33 -9.46 2.73
N ILE A 22 3.25 -10.41 2.58
CA ILE A 22 3.95 -11.03 3.71
C ILE A 22 4.86 -10.00 4.39
N GLU A 23 5.63 -9.23 3.62
CA GLU A 23 6.51 -8.17 4.13
C GLU A 23 5.72 -7.10 4.89
N CYS A 24 4.58 -6.66 4.34
CA CYS A 24 3.72 -5.65 4.95
C CYS A 24 3.11 -6.14 6.27
N TYR A 25 2.70 -7.41 6.33
CA TYR A 25 2.19 -7.99 7.58
C TYR A 25 3.31 -8.16 8.62
N LEU A 26 4.51 -8.55 8.19
CA LEU A 26 5.69 -8.67 9.05
C LEU A 26 6.06 -7.32 9.67
N TRP A 27 6.00 -6.23 8.89
CA TRP A 27 6.18 -4.87 9.41
C TRP A 27 5.18 -4.54 10.52
N GLY A 28 3.90 -4.85 10.32
CA GLY A 28 2.89 -4.67 11.36
C GLY A 28 3.21 -5.48 12.64
N ALA A 29 3.65 -6.72 12.48
CA ALA A 29 4.06 -7.58 13.60
C ALA A 29 5.32 -7.08 14.30
N ALA A 30 6.29 -6.52 13.58
CA ALA A 30 7.50 -5.96 14.16
C ALA A 30 7.21 -4.81 15.13
N PHE A 31 6.17 -3.99 14.87
CA PHE A 31 5.78 -2.89 15.75
C PHE A 31 4.90 -3.34 16.93
N ASN A 32 3.98 -4.28 16.72
CA ASN A 32 2.97 -4.66 17.72
C ASN A 32 2.66 -6.15 17.61
N PHE A 33 3.55 -7.01 18.09
CA PHE A 33 3.40 -8.47 17.93
C PHE A 33 2.34 -9.07 18.86
N GLU A 34 1.98 -8.38 19.95
CA GLU A 34 1.11 -8.93 20.99
C GLU A 34 -0.31 -9.21 20.46
N PRO A 35 -0.96 -10.31 20.87
CA PRO A 35 -2.22 -10.77 20.27
C PRO A 35 -3.34 -9.72 20.21
N GLN A 36 -3.45 -8.87 21.23
CA GLN A 36 -4.45 -7.81 21.34
C GLN A 36 -4.36 -6.77 20.21
N TYR A 37 -3.19 -6.59 19.59
CA TYR A 37 -2.98 -5.60 18.53
C TYR A 37 -3.23 -6.16 17.12
N SER A 38 -3.91 -7.30 16.98
CA SER A 38 -4.24 -7.90 15.67
C SER A 38 -4.91 -6.95 14.67
N TYR A 39 -5.79 -6.08 15.16
CA TYR A 39 -6.43 -5.04 14.34
C TYR A 39 -5.42 -4.00 13.85
N VAL A 40 -4.56 -3.50 14.74
CA VAL A 40 -3.51 -2.52 14.42
C VAL A 40 -2.55 -3.10 13.38
N ARG A 41 -2.06 -4.33 13.57
CA ARG A 41 -1.21 -5.02 12.59
C ARG A 41 -1.87 -5.08 11.21
N THR A 42 -3.17 -5.39 11.17
CA THR A 42 -3.91 -5.47 9.92
C THR A 42 -4.02 -4.10 9.24
N ILE A 43 -4.25 -3.01 10.00
CA ILE A 43 -4.27 -1.65 9.45
C ILE A 43 -2.89 -1.25 8.93
N VAL A 44 -1.83 -1.49 9.70
CA VAL A 44 -0.46 -1.18 9.29
C VAL A 44 -0.14 -1.91 7.99
N ALA A 45 -0.38 -3.22 7.92
CA ALA A 45 -0.13 -4.00 6.72
C ALA A 45 -0.87 -3.47 5.47
N LYS A 46 -2.12 -3.02 5.63
CA LYS A 46 -2.89 -2.40 4.53
C LYS A 46 -2.27 -1.08 4.08
N ASN A 47 -1.90 -0.21 5.04
CA ASN A 47 -1.28 1.07 4.73
C ASN A 47 0.08 0.89 4.07
N THR A 48 0.95 0.02 4.61
CA THR A 48 2.26 -0.28 4.04
C THR A 48 2.14 -0.82 2.61
N GLN A 49 1.16 -1.68 2.34
CA GLN A 49 0.93 -2.19 0.99
C GLN A 49 0.51 -1.08 0.01
N MET A 50 -0.38 -0.16 0.42
CA MET A 50 -0.79 0.97 -0.42
C MET A 50 0.37 1.94 -0.66
N VAL A 51 1.15 2.25 0.38
CA VAL A 51 2.34 3.11 0.28
C VAL A 51 3.39 2.49 -0.64
N SER A 52 3.63 1.18 -0.56
CA SER A 52 4.57 0.52 -1.47
C SER A 52 4.15 0.59 -2.93
N ILE A 53 2.85 0.55 -3.24
CA ILE A 53 2.37 0.72 -4.62
C ILE A 53 2.64 2.15 -5.10
N MET A 54 2.36 3.13 -4.25
CA MET A 54 2.63 4.54 -4.57
C MET A 54 4.14 4.76 -4.76
N ASP A 55 4.98 4.22 -3.88
CA ASP A 55 6.44 4.29 -3.98
C ASP A 55 6.95 3.71 -5.31
N ASP A 56 6.54 2.48 -5.66
CA ASP A 56 6.87 1.88 -6.97
C ASP A 56 6.42 2.82 -8.11
N THR A 57 5.19 3.36 -8.05
CA THR A 57 4.67 4.32 -9.03
C THR A 57 5.54 5.56 -9.16
N TYR A 58 5.86 6.25 -8.07
CA TYR A 58 6.61 7.52 -8.11
C TYR A 58 8.09 7.32 -8.48
N ASP A 59 8.71 6.22 -8.04
CA ASP A 59 10.15 6.00 -8.21
C ASP A 59 10.49 5.57 -9.65
N ASN A 60 9.67 4.73 -10.28
CA ASN A 60 10.05 4.10 -11.56
C ASN A 60 8.97 4.03 -12.65
N TYR A 61 7.68 4.21 -12.33
CA TYR A 61 6.61 3.91 -13.31
C TYR A 61 5.78 5.11 -13.76
N ALA A 62 5.76 6.20 -13.00
CA ALA A 62 5.08 7.44 -13.39
C ALA A 62 6.05 8.38 -14.12
N THR A 63 5.57 9.02 -15.17
CA THR A 63 6.20 10.24 -15.66
C THR A 63 6.01 11.37 -14.66
N LEU A 64 6.86 12.40 -14.71
CA LEU A 64 6.73 13.57 -13.82
C LEU A 64 5.32 14.20 -13.87
N LYS A 65 4.72 14.25 -15.06
CA LYS A 65 3.36 14.78 -15.24
C LYS A 65 2.30 13.91 -14.56
N GLU A 66 2.41 12.59 -14.67
CA GLU A 66 1.48 11.67 -14.00
C GLU A 66 1.65 11.70 -12.49
N ALA A 67 2.89 11.78 -12.00
CA ALA A 67 3.20 11.94 -10.59
C ALA A 67 2.60 13.24 -10.00
N GLN A 68 2.72 14.36 -10.73
CA GLN A 68 2.09 15.63 -10.35
C GLN A 68 0.56 15.52 -10.30
N LEU A 69 -0.06 14.89 -11.30
CA LEU A 69 -1.52 14.68 -11.30
C LEU A 69 -1.97 13.83 -10.11
N LEU A 70 -1.22 12.78 -9.77
CA LEU A 70 -1.52 11.95 -8.60
C LEU A 70 -1.35 12.76 -7.30
N THR A 71 -0.32 13.59 -7.20
CA THR A 71 -0.08 14.48 -6.05
C THR A 71 -1.24 15.46 -5.88
N ASP A 72 -1.63 16.16 -6.94
CA ASP A 72 -2.73 17.12 -6.93
C ASP A 72 -4.05 16.50 -6.45
N VAL A 73 -4.34 15.26 -6.89
CA VAL A 73 -5.55 14.53 -6.47
C VAL A 73 -5.49 14.19 -4.98
N LEU A 74 -4.34 13.75 -4.48
CA LEU A 74 -4.16 13.43 -3.06
C LEU A 74 -4.27 14.69 -2.18
N GLU A 75 -3.69 15.81 -2.61
CA GLU A 75 -3.79 17.09 -1.90
C GLU A 75 -5.23 17.60 -1.84
N ARG A 76 -5.99 17.52 -2.94
CA ARG A 76 -7.40 17.92 -2.97
C ARG A 76 -8.30 17.07 -2.07
N TYR A 77 -7.95 15.81 -1.85
CA TYR A 77 -8.72 14.91 -0.97
C TYR A 77 -8.31 15.05 0.49
N GLY A 78 -7.09 15.53 0.76
CA GLY A 78 -6.58 15.84 2.10
C GLY A 78 -7.09 17.16 2.69
N VAL A 79 -7.91 17.90 1.94
CA VAL A 79 -8.69 19.08 2.35
C VAL A 79 -10.15 18.69 2.55
#